data_AF-A0A815D5K1-F1
#
_entry.id   AF-A0A815D5K1-F1
#
_cell.length_a   1.000
_cell.length_b   1.000
_cell.length_c   1.000
_cell.angle_alpha   90.00
_cell.angle_beta   90.00
_cell.angle_gamma   90.00
#
_symmetry.space_group_name_H-M   'P 1'
#
loop_
_entity.id
_entity.type
_entity.pdbx_description
1 polymer ?
#
loop_
_entity_poly.entity_id
_entity_poly.type
_entity_poly.pdbx_seq_one_letter_code
_entity_poly.pdbx_strand_id
1 'polypeptide(L)'
;MVVSHFNENLDWLELVTNDGIPHIVYTRSENPSIHHHKMPINKGSEAVANLHYIVDHYSSLSSSIAFVHGPRTSWHQQDPSDIVTTIRALQWNKYNYMPLTSAMTYATFQEHS
;
A
#
# COMPACT_ATOMS: atom_id res chain seq x y z
N MET A 1 -5.73 3.06 1.83
CA MET A 1 -4.56 2.21 1.51
C MET A 1 -4.31 1.25 2.67
N VAL A 2 -3.85 0.03 2.38
CA VAL A 2 -3.42 -0.94 3.39
C VAL A 2 -1.93 -1.20 3.20
N VAL A 3 -1.13 -1.01 4.24
CA VAL A 3 0.33 -1.21 4.20
C VAL A 3 0.72 -2.38 5.09
N SER A 4 1.42 -3.36 4.52
CA SER A 4 1.96 -4.51 5.25
C SER A 4 3.47 -4.37 5.39
N HIS A 5 3.97 -4.45 6.62
CA HIS A 5 5.41 -4.40 6.90
C HIS A 5 5.84 -5.31 8.04
N PHE A 6 7.14 -5.50 8.17
CA PHE A 6 7.78 -6.20 9.26
C PHE A 6 8.75 -5.29 10.04
N ASN A 7 9.89 -4.96 9.45
CA ASN A 7 10.93 -4.14 10.09
C ASN A 7 11.46 -3.04 9.16
N GLU A 8 10.76 -2.79 8.05
CA GLU A 8 11.15 -1.79 7.07
C GLU A 8 10.86 -0.37 7.59
N ASN A 9 11.64 0.60 7.09
CA ASN A 9 11.39 2.01 7.34
C ASN A 9 10.14 2.46 6.55
N LEU A 10 9.20 3.10 7.26
CA LEU A 10 7.94 3.59 6.71
C LEU A 10 7.82 5.13 6.75
N ASP A 11 8.91 5.88 6.84
CA ASP A 11 8.87 7.35 6.98
C ASP A 11 8.15 8.02 5.79
N TRP A 12 8.12 7.35 4.63
CA TRP A 12 7.37 7.79 3.46
C TRP A 12 5.85 7.87 3.68
N LEU A 13 5.29 7.16 4.66
CA LEU A 13 3.88 7.26 5.02
C LEU A 13 3.49 8.68 5.42
N GLU A 14 4.41 9.45 5.99
CA GLU A 14 4.16 10.85 6.34
C GLU A 14 3.80 11.66 5.09
N LEU A 15 4.50 11.43 3.97
CA LEU A 15 4.21 12.10 2.70
C LEU A 15 2.80 11.79 2.22
N VAL A 16 2.37 10.53 2.33
CA VAL A 16 1.05 10.08 1.88
C VAL A 16 -0.05 10.56 2.83
N THR A 17 0.25 10.66 4.13
CA THR A 17 -0.64 11.26 5.13
C THR A 17 -0.86 12.75 4.84
N ASN A 18 0.21 13.48 4.51
CA ASN A 18 0.16 14.89 4.15
C ASN A 18 -0.61 15.12 2.84
N ASP A 19 -0.60 14.16 1.92
CA ASP A 19 -1.44 14.17 0.71
C ASP A 19 -2.93 13.86 1.01
N GLY A 20 -3.30 13.64 2.28
CA GLY A 20 -4.68 13.36 2.70
C GLY A 20 -5.16 11.95 2.39
N ILE A 21 -4.26 11.02 2.06
CA ILE A 21 -4.63 9.66 1.67
C ILE A 21 -4.79 8.79 2.92
N PRO A 22 -5.99 8.28 3.21
CA PRO A 22 -6.23 7.45 4.38
C PRO A 22 -5.51 6.11 4.23
N HIS A 23 -4.87 5.66 5.30
CA HIS A 23 -4.14 4.40 5.31
C HIS A 23 -4.20 3.69 6.65
N ILE A 24 -4.05 2.36 6.60
CA ILE A 24 -3.96 1.48 7.76
C ILE A 24 -2.69 0.66 7.61
N VAL A 25 -1.94 0.53 8.70
CA VAL A 25 -0.67 -0.18 8.74
C VAL A 25 -0.82 -1.46 9.54
N TYR A 26 -0.59 -2.60 8.90
CA TYR A 26 -0.46 -3.89 9.54
C TYR A 26 1.02 -4.23 9.68
N THR A 27 1.43 -4.59 10.90
CA THR A 27 2.82 -4.91 11.21
C THR A 27 2.94 -6.28 11.85
N ARG A 28 4.02 -6.98 11.50
CA ARG A 28 4.44 -8.21 12.15
C ARG A 28 5.58 -7.97 13.14
N SER A 29 5.99 -6.72 13.34
CA SER A 29 7.04 -6.38 14.28
C SER A 29 6.66 -6.81 15.70
N GLU A 30 7.64 -7.28 16.46
CA GLU A 30 7.44 -7.63 17.86
C GLU A 30 7.12 -6.38 18.69
N ASN A 31 7.67 -5.22 18.27
CA ASN A 31 7.52 -3.91 18.88
C ASN A 31 6.79 -2.93 17.92
N PRO A 32 5.48 -3.08 17.72
CA PRO A 32 4.71 -2.21 16.84
C PRO A 32 4.62 -0.79 17.40
N SER A 33 4.64 0.22 16.53
CA SER A 33 4.19 1.57 16.86
C SER A 33 2.72 1.53 17.31
N ILE A 34 2.32 2.45 18.20
CA ILE A 34 0.96 2.51 18.78
C ILE A 34 -0.16 2.64 17.74
N HIS A 35 0.15 3.09 16.53
CA HIS A 35 -0.80 3.27 15.42
C HIS A 35 -0.80 2.09 14.44
N HIS A 36 -0.05 1.01 14.70
CA HIS A 36 0.04 -0.14 13.82
C HIS A 36 -0.78 -1.32 14.36
N HIS A 37 -1.51 -1.99 13.48
CA HIS A 37 -2.25 -3.21 13.79
C HIS A 37 -1.27 -4.39 13.83
N LYS A 38 -1.02 -4.93 15.03
CA LYS A 38 -0.14 -6.08 15.21
C LYS A 38 -0.80 -7.35 14.66
N MET A 39 -0.08 -8.04 13.79
CA MET A 39 -0.47 -9.34 13.24
C MET A 39 0.40 -10.46 13.81
N PRO A 40 -0.15 -11.69 13.96
CA PRO A 40 0.65 -12.85 14.30
C PRO A 40 1.77 -13.08 13.28
N ILE A 41 2.95 -13.47 13.76
CA ILE A 41 4.08 -13.86 12.90
C ILE A 41 3.76 -15.24 12.30
N ASN A 42 3.05 -15.26 11.17
CA ASN A 42 2.71 -16.47 10.42
C ASN A 42 3.31 -16.43 9.00
N LYS A 43 3.50 -17.60 8.37
CA LYS A 43 4.15 -17.80 7.06
C LYS A 43 3.44 -17.15 5.84
N GLY A 44 2.30 -16.47 6.04
CA GLY A 44 1.50 -15.87 4.96
C GLY A 44 1.81 -14.40 4.62
N SER A 45 2.78 -13.79 5.32
CA SER A 45 3.32 -12.45 5.06
C SER A 45 2.25 -11.37 4.78
N GLU A 46 2.14 -10.92 3.53
CA GLU A 46 1.28 -9.81 3.10
C GLU A 46 -0.14 -10.23 2.76
N ALA A 47 -0.31 -11.45 2.24
CA ALA A 47 -1.63 -11.98 1.88
C ALA A 47 -2.55 -12.06 3.11
N VAL A 48 -1.98 -12.38 4.27
CA VAL A 48 -2.70 -12.43 5.55
C VAL A 48 -3.14 -11.03 5.98
N ALA A 49 -2.28 -10.01 5.85
CA ALA A 49 -2.66 -8.63 6.17
C ALA A 49 -3.79 -8.13 5.26
N ASN A 50 -3.70 -8.42 3.95
CA ASN A 50 -4.72 -8.04 2.98
C ASN A 50 -6.07 -8.71 3.30
N LEU A 51 -6.06 -10.02 3.61
CA LEU A 51 -7.27 -10.75 3.95
C LEU A 51 -7.88 -10.29 5.28
N HIS A 52 -7.05 -10.04 6.30
CA HIS A 52 -7.52 -9.49 7.58
C HIS A 52 -8.26 -8.17 7.37
N TYR A 53 -7.68 -7.25 6.60
CA TYR A 53 -8.33 -5.97 6.30
C TYR A 53 -9.71 -6.17 5.65
N ILE A 54 -9.79 -7.05 4.63
CA ILE A 54 -11.05 -7.31 3.92
C ILE A 54 -12.10 -7.90 4.85
N VAL A 55 -11.72 -8.85 5.72
CA VAL A 55 -12.64 -9.49 6.67
C VAL A 55 -13.11 -8.47 7.72
N ASP A 56 -12.20 -7.70 8.30
CA ASP A 56 -12.49 -6.74 9.37
C ASP A 56 -13.38 -5.58 8.88
N HIS A 57 -13.24 -5.20 7.61
CA HIS A 57 -13.94 -4.05 7.02
C HIS A 57 -14.97 -4.47 5.96
N TYR A 58 -15.39 -5.73 5.93
CA TYR A 58 -16.24 -6.27 4.86
C TYR A 58 -17.54 -5.47 4.65
N SER A 59 -18.13 -4.99 5.74
CA SER A 59 -19.36 -4.18 5.72
C SER A 59 -19.14 -2.71 5.35
N SER A 60 -17.91 -2.20 5.42
CA SER A 60 -17.54 -0.81 5.18
C SER A 60 -16.39 -0.69 4.18
N LEU A 61 -16.30 -1.64 3.26
CA LEU A 61 -15.19 -1.74 2.33
C LEU A 61 -15.20 -0.51 1.40
N SER A 62 -14.07 0.14 1.26
CA SER A 62 -13.94 1.29 0.36
C SER A 62 -14.10 0.85 -1.10
N SER A 63 -14.64 1.72 -1.96
CA SER A 63 -14.85 1.43 -3.40
C SER A 63 -13.56 1.09 -4.14
N SER A 64 -12.43 1.67 -3.72
CA SER A 64 -11.09 1.39 -4.23
C SER A 64 -10.12 1.21 -3.07
N ILE A 65 -9.30 0.16 -3.11
CA ILE A 65 -8.29 -0.13 -2.09
C ILE A 65 -6.97 -0.47 -2.77
N ALA A 66 -5.89 0.17 -2.34
CA ALA A 66 -4.52 -0.19 -2.70
C ALA A 66 -3.86 -0.98 -1.58
N PHE A 67 -3.26 -2.12 -1.92
CA PHE A 67 -2.47 -2.96 -1.02
C PHE A 67 -0.99 -2.78 -1.33
N VAL A 68 -0.21 -2.38 -0.33
CA VAL A 68 1.16 -1.89 -0.51
C VAL A 68 2.12 -2.63 0.44
N HIS A 69 3.26 -3.05 -0.07
CA HIS A 69 4.36 -3.56 0.74
C HIS A 69 5.13 -2.38 1.35
N GLY A 70 5.53 -2.49 2.61
CA GLY A 70 6.25 -1.47 3.39
C GLY A 70 7.46 -0.78 2.73
N PRO A 71 8.39 -1.44 2.00
CA PRO A 71 9.54 -0.74 1.44
C PRO A 71 9.13 0.36 0.46
N ARG A 72 9.71 1.56 0.61
CA ARG A 72 9.52 2.67 -0.34
C ARG A 72 10.06 2.33 -1.72
N THR A 73 11.23 1.70 -1.74
CA THR A 73 11.91 1.22 -2.93
C THR A 73 12.27 -0.25 -2.76
N SER A 74 11.83 -1.09 -3.70
CA SER A 74 12.22 -2.50 -3.75
C SER A 74 12.96 -2.78 -5.04
N TRP A 75 14.04 -3.55 -4.99
CA TRP A 75 14.82 -3.96 -6.18
C TRP A 75 14.01 -4.82 -7.18
N HIS A 76 12.87 -5.35 -6.76
CA HIS A 76 11.90 -6.07 -7.59
C HIS A 76 10.71 -5.20 -8.06
N GLN A 77 10.55 -3.98 -7.56
CA GLN A 77 9.54 -3.05 -8.07
C GLN A 77 10.05 -2.45 -9.37
N GLN A 78 9.45 -2.83 -10.50
CA GLN A 78 9.74 -2.21 -11.78
C GLN A 78 9.18 -0.77 -11.79
N ASP A 79 10.01 0.13 -12.33
CA ASP A 79 10.00 1.60 -12.28
C ASP A 79 8.61 2.33 -12.40
N PRO A 80 8.25 3.34 -11.58
CA PRO A 80 9.05 3.93 -10.53
C PRO A 80 9.24 2.93 -9.41
N SER A 81 10.49 2.71 -9.04
CA SER A 81 10.82 1.92 -7.85
C SER A 81 10.26 2.58 -6.59
N ASP A 82 9.87 3.87 -6.65
CA ASP A 82 9.25 4.64 -5.57
C ASP A 82 7.72 4.47 -5.55
N ILE A 83 7.22 3.83 -4.50
CA ILE A 83 5.79 3.62 -4.26
C ILE A 83 5.00 4.93 -4.09
N VAL A 84 5.62 6.00 -3.57
CA VAL A 84 4.93 7.29 -3.37
C VAL A 84 4.54 7.89 -4.72
N THR A 85 5.45 7.81 -5.69
CA THR A 85 5.20 8.26 -7.07
C THR A 85 4.06 7.46 -7.69
N THR A 86 4.05 6.14 -7.50
CA THR A 86 2.97 5.27 -7.99
C THR A 86 1.63 5.63 -7.38
N ILE A 87 1.55 5.80 -6.06
CA ILE A 87 0.31 6.15 -5.34
C ILE A 87 -0.27 7.47 -5.85
N ARG A 88 0.57 8.49 -6.05
CA ARG A 88 0.15 9.81 -6.56
C ARG A 88 -0.36 9.77 -8.00
N ALA A 89 0.09 8.80 -8.78
CA ALA A 89 -0.31 8.63 -10.18
C ALA A 89 -1.54 7.73 -10.37
N LEU A 90 -2.04 7.11 -9.29
CA LEU A 90 -3.21 6.23 -9.38
C LEU A 90 -4.45 7.02 -9.80
N GLN A 91 -5.08 6.58 -10.89
CA GLN A 91 -6.39 7.06 -11.31
C GLN A 91 -7.47 6.29 -10.54
N TRP A 92 -7.68 6.69 -9.29
CA TRP A 92 -8.69 6.10 -8.41
C TRP A 92 -10.05 6.03 -9.09
N ASN A 93 -10.70 4.86 -9.01
CA ASN A 93 -12.02 4.57 -9.58
C ASN A 93 -12.11 4.56 -11.13
N LYS A 94 -11.01 4.73 -11.88
CA LYS A 94 -11.03 4.60 -13.36
C LYS A 94 -11.06 3.14 -13.82
N TYR A 95 -10.43 2.24 -13.06
CA TYR A 95 -10.29 0.82 -13.39
C TYR A 95 -10.70 -0.07 -12.21
N ASN A 96 -11.34 -1.21 -12.50
CA ASN A 96 -11.75 -2.19 -11.48
C ASN A 96 -10.55 -2.88 -10.79
N TYR A 97 -9.41 -2.91 -11.45
CA TYR A 97 -8.15 -3.41 -10.93
C TYR A 97 -7.02 -2.65 -11.60
N MET A 98 -6.08 -2.13 -10.79
CA MET A 98 -4.88 -1.47 -11.27
C MET A 98 -3.68 -2.10 -10.56
N PRO A 99 -2.78 -2.80 -11.29
CA PRO A 99 -1.55 -3.28 -10.67
C PRO A 99 -0.67 -2.08 -10.32
N LEU A 100 -0.01 -2.12 -9.17
CA LEU A 100 0.93 -1.09 -8.72
C LEU A 100 2.30 -1.17 -9.44
N THR A 101 2.33 -1.80 -10.61
CA THR A 101 3.53 -1.98 -11.44
C THR A 101 3.64 -0.90 -12.51
N SER A 102 4.87 -0.50 -12.81
CA SER A 102 5.29 0.44 -13.87
C SER A 102 4.38 0.61 -15.07
N ALA A 103 3.96 -0.48 -15.71
CA ALA A 103 3.37 -0.48 -17.04
C ALA A 103 2.08 0.35 -17.15
N MET A 104 1.27 0.40 -16.09
CA MET A 104 0.01 1.16 -16.07
C MET A 104 0.18 2.58 -15.51
N THR A 105 1.15 2.76 -14.60
CA THR A 105 1.52 4.07 -14.04
C THR A 105 2.14 4.97 -15.13
N TYR A 106 3.02 4.40 -15.97
CA TYR A 106 3.67 5.12 -17.08
C TYR A 106 2.71 5.55 -18.18
N ALA A 107 1.75 4.68 -18.56
CA ALA A 107 0.73 5.04 -19.55
C ALA A 107 -0.06 6.29 -19.13
N THR A 108 -0.35 6.40 -17.84
CA THR A 108 -1.06 7.54 -17.26
C THR A 108 -0.23 8.83 -17.26
N PHE A 109 1.07 8.75 -16.95
CA PHE A 109 1.96 9.93 -17.01
C PHE A 109 2.18 10.45 -18.43
N GLN A 110 2.25 9.56 -19.43
CA GLN A 110 2.44 9.94 -20.83
C GLN A 110 1.17 10.51 -21.47
N GLU A 111 -0.03 10.10 -21.03
CA GLU A 111 -1.31 10.67 -21.52
C GLU A 111 -1.56 12.13 -21.05
N HIS A 112 -0.88 12.57 -20.00
CA HIS A 112 -1.09 13.89 -19.39
C HIS A 112 0.13 14.83 -19.48
N SER A 113 1.11 14.52 -20.34
CA SER A 113 2.31 15.34 -20.62
C SER A 113 2.21 16.10 -21.94
#